data_AF-A0A398DMR6-F1
#
_entry.id   AF-A0A398DMR6-F1
#
_cell.length_a   1.000
_cell.length_b   1.000
_cell.length_c   1.000
_cell.angle_alpha   90.00
_cell.angle_beta   90.00
_cell.angle_gamma   90.00
#
_symmetry.space_group_name_H-M   'P 1'
#
loop_
_entity.id
_entity.type
_entity.pdbx_description
1 polymer ?
#
loop_
_entity_poly.entity_id
_entity_poly.type
_entity_poly.pdbx_seq_one_letter_code
_entity_poly.pdbx_strand_id
1 'polypeptide(L)'
;MVELTEEGRVFRPRVSGWTRASTWLLAVVLTIPSFSLIMVGHDAWGELWWTVLLMAALAAAGIVVSAYTVGVVRTMRYILTADAVEIRAGRNLRLIPFKDIVRVEVVDLAFNPLSSYRLPGLALYDVIYSDEGIVTMFSTHALRDVVLIETADHHKYGISPEDEAEFVGDLRSRLQL
;
A
#
# COMPACT_ATOMS: atom_id res chain seq x y z
N MET A 1 5.98 -14.68 6.85
CA MET A 1 6.50 -16.00 6.34
C MET A 1 7.56 -15.73 5.29
N VAL A 2 8.83 -15.89 5.67
CA VAL A 2 10.00 -15.62 4.84
C VAL A 2 10.25 -16.79 3.88
N GLU A 3 10.29 -16.52 2.58
CA GLU A 3 10.70 -17.49 1.55
C GLU A 3 12.19 -17.25 1.25
N LEU A 4 13.01 -18.30 1.36
CA LEU A 4 14.39 -18.28 0.87
C LEU A 4 14.36 -18.66 -0.61
N THR A 5 14.66 -17.72 -1.50
CA THR A 5 14.87 -18.00 -2.93
C THR A 5 16.37 -17.96 -3.23
N GLU A 6 16.82 -18.58 -4.33
CA GLU A 6 18.24 -18.58 -4.73
C GLU A 6 18.82 -17.16 -4.94
N GLU A 7 17.96 -16.15 -5.06
CA GLU A 7 18.31 -14.74 -5.25
C GLU A 7 18.40 -13.93 -3.94
N GLY A 8 17.85 -14.43 -2.82
CA GLY A 8 17.83 -13.69 -1.55
C GLY A 8 16.70 -14.08 -0.58
N ARG A 9 16.61 -13.36 0.55
CA ARG A 9 15.50 -13.51 1.51
C ARG A 9 14.32 -12.64 1.07
N VAL A 10 13.13 -13.24 0.96
CA VAL A 10 11.90 -12.57 0.52
C VAL A 10 10.98 -12.26 1.70
N PHE A 11 10.65 -10.99 1.87
CA PHE A 11 9.71 -10.46 2.85
C PHE A 11 8.43 -9.99 2.15
N ARG A 12 7.29 -10.30 2.76
CA ARG A 12 5.97 -9.87 2.28
C ARG A 12 5.57 -8.55 2.93
N PRO A 13 4.75 -7.73 2.26
CA PRO A 13 4.20 -6.53 2.87
C PRO A 13 3.21 -6.89 3.97
N ARG A 14 3.20 -6.10 5.03
CA ARG A 14 2.18 -6.18 6.06
C ARG A 14 0.81 -5.87 5.45
N VAL A 15 -0.20 -6.71 5.65
CA VAL A 15 -1.55 -6.40 5.14
C VAL A 15 -2.23 -5.38 6.05
N SER A 16 -2.60 -4.23 5.50
CA SER A 16 -3.25 -3.18 6.30
C SER A 16 -4.68 -3.59 6.66
N GLY A 17 -5.16 -3.16 7.84
CA GLY A 17 -6.56 -3.33 8.22
C GLY A 17 -7.52 -2.70 7.20
N TRP A 18 -7.06 -1.67 6.48
CA TRP A 18 -7.82 -1.03 5.42
C TRP A 18 -8.03 -1.92 4.19
N THR A 19 -7.03 -2.71 3.77
CA THR A 19 -7.23 -3.71 2.71
C THR A 19 -8.35 -4.71 3.04
N ARG A 20 -8.56 -4.99 4.33
CA ARG A 20 -9.66 -5.83 4.83
C ARG A 20 -10.96 -5.03 4.93
N ALA A 21 -10.90 -3.76 5.32
CA ALA A 21 -12.05 -2.86 5.40
C ALA A 21 -12.62 -2.51 4.02
N SER A 22 -11.79 -2.34 2.98
CA SER A 22 -12.25 -2.09 1.62
C SER A 22 -13.09 -3.25 1.06
N THR A 23 -12.76 -4.49 1.46
CA THR A 23 -13.54 -5.68 1.11
C THR A 23 -14.93 -5.66 1.76
N TRP A 24 -15.04 -5.13 2.97
CA TRP A 24 -16.34 -4.93 3.66
C TRP A 24 -17.12 -3.73 3.12
N LEU A 25 -16.44 -2.63 2.76
CA LEU A 25 -17.06 -1.47 2.11
C LEU A 25 -17.75 -1.85 0.81
N LEU A 26 -17.16 -2.76 0.03
CA LEU A 26 -17.80 -3.37 -1.15
C LEU A 26 -19.10 -4.09 -0.82
N ALA A 27 -19.11 -4.90 0.24
CA ALA A 27 -20.32 -5.60 0.68
C ALA A 27 -21.40 -4.59 1.12
N VAL A 28 -21.02 -3.54 1.86
CA VAL A 28 -21.94 -2.51 2.35
C VAL A 28 -22.55 -1.70 1.20
N VAL A 29 -21.74 -1.23 0.24
CA VAL A 29 -22.19 -0.48 -0.94
C VAL A 29 -23.15 -1.31 -1.80
N LEU A 30 -22.99 -2.63 -1.85
CA LEU A 30 -23.92 -3.52 -2.55
C LEU A 30 -25.24 -3.74 -1.79
N THR A 31 -25.20 -3.77 -0.44
CA THR A 31 -26.40 -4.07 0.39
C THR A 31 -27.33 -2.88 0.66
N ILE A 32 -26.80 -1.67 0.86
CA ILE A 32 -27.61 -0.47 1.18
C ILE A 32 -28.67 -0.16 0.09
N PRO A 33 -28.38 -0.21 -1.22
CA PRO A 33 -29.37 0.12 -2.24
C PRO A 33 -30.38 -0.99 -2.51
N SER A 34 -30.06 -2.25 -2.21
CA SER A 34 -31.01 -3.36 -2.28
C SER A 34 -32.19 -3.14 -1.33
N PHE A 35 -31.95 -2.50 -0.18
CA PHE A 35 -32.99 -2.20 0.80
C PHE A 35 -33.94 -1.09 0.33
N SER A 36 -33.41 -0.03 -0.29
CA SER A 36 -34.20 1.08 -0.81
C SER A 36 -35.08 0.68 -2.01
N LEU A 37 -34.60 -0.21 -2.87
CA LEU A 37 -35.38 -0.73 -4.02
C LEU A 37 -36.56 -1.62 -3.59
N ILE A 38 -36.50 -2.27 -2.42
CA ILE A 38 -37.60 -3.10 -1.91
C ILE A 38 -38.73 -2.26 -1.30
N MET A 39 -38.42 -1.04 -0.82
CA MET A 39 -39.37 -0.16 -0.14
C MET A 39 -40.14 0.79 -1.07
N VAL A 40 -39.70 0.98 -2.31
CA VAL A 40 -40.34 1.91 -3.25
C VAL A 40 -41.39 1.19 -4.09
N GLY A 41 -42.63 1.70 -4.07
CA GLY A 41 -43.74 1.19 -4.86
C GLY A 41 -43.48 1.26 -6.38
N HIS A 42 -44.10 0.36 -7.12
CA HIS A 42 -43.95 0.11 -8.56
C HIS A 42 -44.16 1.36 -9.45
N ASP A 43 -44.80 2.41 -8.94
CA ASP A 43 -45.23 3.59 -9.69
C ASP A 43 -44.09 4.59 -9.97
N ALA A 44 -42.94 4.49 -9.28
CA ALA A 44 -41.79 5.38 -9.43
C ALA A 44 -40.68 4.85 -10.36
N TRP A 45 -40.92 3.76 -11.09
CA TRP A 45 -39.89 3.06 -11.87
C TRP A 45 -39.22 3.90 -12.97
N GLY A 46 -39.91 4.92 -13.49
CA GLY A 46 -39.39 5.82 -14.53
C GLY A 46 -38.29 6.79 -14.06
N GLU A 47 -38.21 7.08 -12.76
CA GLU A 47 -37.22 8.02 -12.19
C GLU A 47 -36.02 7.32 -11.51
N LEU A 48 -36.16 6.02 -11.20
CA LEU A 48 -35.16 5.27 -10.43
C LEU A 48 -33.96 4.76 -11.23
N TRP A 49 -34.07 4.67 -12.56
CA TRP A 49 -33.01 4.09 -13.39
C TRP A 49 -31.70 4.89 -13.33
N TRP A 50 -31.76 6.21 -13.19
CA TRP A 50 -30.56 7.04 -13.03
C TRP A 50 -29.88 6.79 -11.68
N THR A 51 -30.66 6.60 -10.61
CA THR A 51 -30.13 6.23 -9.29
C THR A 51 -29.44 4.87 -9.34
N VAL A 52 -30.06 3.88 -9.99
CA VAL A 52 -29.47 2.55 -10.20
C VAL A 52 -28.19 2.65 -11.02
N LEU A 53 -28.17 3.46 -12.09
CA LEU A 53 -27.00 3.66 -12.94
C LEU A 53 -25.85 4.35 -12.18
N LEU A 54 -26.15 5.41 -11.41
CA LEU A 54 -25.16 6.08 -10.56
C LEU A 54 -24.57 5.13 -9.51
N MET A 55 -25.41 4.30 -8.90
CA MET A 55 -24.98 3.31 -7.91
C MET A 55 -24.13 2.21 -8.54
N ALA A 56 -24.52 1.71 -9.71
CA ALA A 56 -23.72 0.75 -10.45
C ALA A 56 -22.35 1.33 -10.82
N ALA A 57 -22.29 2.60 -11.24
CA ALA A 57 -21.04 3.28 -11.53
C ALA A 57 -20.15 3.44 -10.28
N LEU A 58 -20.71 3.84 -9.13
CA LEU A 58 -19.99 3.95 -7.86
C LEU A 58 -19.51 2.59 -7.35
N ALA A 59 -20.34 1.55 -7.45
CA ALA A 59 -19.97 0.19 -7.09
C ALA A 59 -18.84 -0.34 -7.99
N ALA A 60 -18.94 -0.15 -9.31
CA ALA A 60 -17.89 -0.51 -10.25
C ALA A 60 -16.58 0.23 -9.93
N ALA A 61 -16.63 1.53 -9.65
CA ALA A 61 -15.45 2.30 -9.22
C ALA A 61 -14.83 1.74 -7.94
N GLY A 62 -15.64 1.42 -6.93
CA GLY A 62 -15.18 0.80 -5.69
C GLY A 62 -14.55 -0.59 -5.89
N ILE A 63 -15.11 -1.41 -6.79
CA ILE A 63 -14.56 -2.73 -7.16
C ILE A 63 -13.20 -2.55 -7.82
N VAL A 64 -13.09 -1.63 -8.79
CA VAL A 64 -11.84 -1.38 -9.52
C VAL A 64 -10.75 -0.92 -8.56
N VAL A 65 -11.04 0.02 -7.66
CA VAL A 65 -10.06 0.49 -6.66
C VAL A 65 -9.65 -0.65 -5.73
N SER A 66 -10.60 -1.42 -5.21
CA SER A 66 -10.30 -2.52 -4.28
C SER A 66 -9.49 -3.64 -4.95
N ALA A 67 -9.85 -4.03 -6.17
CA ALA A 67 -9.13 -5.03 -6.94
C ALA A 67 -7.71 -4.56 -7.26
N TYR A 68 -7.53 -3.28 -7.61
CA TYR A 68 -6.23 -2.68 -7.83
C TYR A 68 -5.36 -2.72 -6.56
N THR A 69 -5.90 -2.27 -5.42
CA THR A 69 -5.19 -2.32 -4.14
C THR A 69 -4.77 -3.74 -3.78
N VAL A 70 -5.69 -4.71 -3.84
CA VAL A 70 -5.39 -6.12 -3.54
C VAL A 70 -4.35 -6.70 -4.51
N GLY A 71 -4.46 -6.38 -5.80
CA GLY A 71 -3.51 -6.82 -6.82
C GLY A 71 -2.10 -6.30 -6.57
N VAL A 72 -1.96 -5.02 -6.20
CA VAL A 72 -0.65 -4.43 -5.89
C VAL A 72 -0.09 -5.01 -4.59
N VAL A 73 -0.89 -5.14 -3.53
CA VAL A 73 -0.42 -5.73 -2.27
C VAL A 73 0.01 -7.18 -2.45
N ARG A 74 -0.68 -7.95 -3.28
CA ARG A 74 -0.33 -9.36 -3.56
C ARG A 74 0.97 -9.49 -4.38
N THR A 75 1.29 -8.50 -5.19
CA THR A 75 2.50 -8.48 -6.03
C THR A 75 3.67 -7.79 -5.35
N MET A 76 3.44 -7.12 -4.23
CA MET A 76 4.48 -6.49 -3.41
C MET A 76 5.36 -7.55 -2.74
N ARG A 77 6.67 -7.42 -2.95
CA ARG A 77 7.71 -8.25 -2.33
C ARG A 77 8.95 -7.39 -2.08
N TYR A 78 9.54 -7.55 -0.91
CA TYR A 78 10.84 -6.97 -0.58
C TYR A 78 11.86 -8.10 -0.56
N ILE A 79 12.90 -8.01 -1.37
CA ILE A 79 13.89 -9.07 -1.53
C ILE A 79 15.25 -8.50 -1.11
N LEU A 80 15.87 -9.14 -0.12
CA LEU A 80 17.24 -8.82 0.30
C LEU A 80 18.21 -9.72 -0.45
N THR A 81 18.82 -9.20 -1.53
CA THR A 81 19.85 -9.89 -2.32
C THR A 81 21.24 -9.65 -1.72
N ALA A 82 22.27 -10.33 -2.24
CA ALA A 82 23.62 -10.24 -1.68
C ALA A 82 24.17 -8.81 -1.58
N ASP A 83 23.82 -7.96 -2.56
CA ASP A 83 24.41 -6.63 -2.72
C ASP A 83 23.38 -5.47 -2.71
N ALA A 84 22.08 -5.78 -2.71
CA ALA A 84 21.02 -4.77 -2.84
C ALA A 84 19.71 -5.14 -2.13
N VAL A 85 18.90 -4.12 -1.85
CA VAL A 85 17.48 -4.26 -1.55
C VAL A 85 16.70 -4.13 -2.86
N GLU A 86 15.99 -5.18 -3.23
CA GLU A 86 15.02 -5.15 -4.33
C GLU A 86 13.61 -4.97 -3.79
N ILE A 87 12.91 -3.97 -4.31
CA ILE A 87 11.52 -3.69 -4.01
C ILE A 87 10.72 -3.93 -5.28
N ARG A 88 9.86 -4.94 -5.26
CA ARG A 88 8.93 -5.26 -6.36
C ARG A 88 7.53 -4.91 -5.90
N ALA A 89 6.84 -4.03 -6.61
CA ALA A 89 5.46 -3.62 -6.33
C ALA A 89 4.66 -3.56 -7.64
N GLY A 90 4.01 -4.67 -7.99
CA GLY A 90 3.33 -4.81 -9.28
C GLY A 90 4.31 -4.68 -10.45
N ARG A 91 4.09 -3.67 -11.30
CA ARG A 91 4.96 -3.38 -12.45
C ARG A 91 6.17 -2.51 -12.09
N ASN A 92 6.22 -1.98 -10.87
CA ASN A 92 7.35 -1.18 -10.43
C ASN A 92 8.40 -2.09 -9.81
N LEU A 93 9.64 -2.00 -10.31
CA LEU A 93 10.83 -2.60 -9.74
C LEU A 93 11.79 -1.48 -9.35
N ARG A 94 12.34 -1.57 -8.13
CA ARG A 94 13.39 -0.68 -7.64
C ARG A 94 14.48 -1.52 -7.01
N LEU A 95 15.72 -1.20 -7.35
CA LEU A 95 16.91 -1.85 -6.82
C LEU A 95 17.74 -0.76 -6.13
N ILE A 96 18.01 -0.95 -4.85
CA ILE A 96 18.75 -0.02 -4.00
C ILE A 96 20.01 -0.75 -3.53
N PRO A 97 21.19 -0.46 -4.12
CA PRO A 97 22.45 -1.07 -3.72
C PRO A 97 22.79 -0.74 -2.25
N PHE A 98 23.33 -1.69 -1.51
CA PHE A 98 23.70 -1.46 -0.10
C PHE A 98 24.75 -0.37 0.08
N LYS A 99 25.67 -0.23 -0.88
CA LYS A 99 26.66 0.85 -0.93
C LYS A 99 26.05 2.25 -0.93
N ASP A 100 24.81 2.39 -1.42
CA ASP A 100 24.14 3.66 -1.54
C ASP A 100 23.28 3.95 -0.31
N ILE A 101 23.06 2.97 0.58
CA ILE A 101 22.26 3.14 1.80
C ILE A 101 23.12 3.74 2.90
N VAL A 102 22.70 4.90 3.40
CA VAL A 102 23.43 5.63 4.46
C VAL A 102 22.71 5.50 5.80
N ARG A 103 21.39 5.36 5.79
CA ARG A 103 20.59 5.31 7.03
C ARG A 103 19.39 4.38 6.87
N VAL A 104 19.13 3.60 7.91
CA VAL A 104 17.97 2.71 8.02
C VAL A 104 17.34 2.86 9.39
N GLU A 105 16.15 3.43 9.42
CA GLU A 105 15.41 3.66 10.66
C GLU A 105 13.94 3.27 10.52
N VAL A 106 13.36 2.88 11.65
CA VAL A 106 11.92 2.65 11.76
C VAL A 106 11.33 3.92 12.34
N VAL A 107 10.43 4.55 11.59
CA VAL A 107 9.84 5.84 11.97
C VAL A 107 8.34 5.83 11.79
N ASP A 108 7.68 6.62 12.64
CA ASP A 108 6.30 7.02 12.46
C ASP A 108 6.29 8.35 11.69
N LEU A 109 5.72 8.33 10.48
CA LEU A 109 5.71 9.48 9.60
C LEU A 109 4.54 10.43 9.91
N ALA A 110 4.82 11.73 9.95
CA ALA A 110 3.81 12.75 10.22
C ALA A 110 2.89 13.00 9.01
N PHE A 111 1.58 12.93 9.26
CA PHE A 111 0.57 13.16 8.24
C PHE A 111 0.65 14.59 7.67
N ASN A 112 0.84 14.67 6.35
CA ASN A 112 0.73 15.92 5.60
C ASN A 112 -0.58 15.95 4.78
N PRO A 113 -1.45 16.95 4.97
CA PRO A 113 -2.71 17.09 4.23
C PRO A 113 -2.53 17.44 2.75
N LEU A 114 -1.36 17.95 2.33
CA LEU A 114 -1.05 18.26 0.92
C LEU A 114 -0.67 17.00 0.10
N SER A 115 -0.70 15.84 0.73
CA SER A 115 -0.29 14.58 0.12
C SER A 115 -1.44 13.93 -0.65
N SER A 116 -1.52 14.21 -1.96
CA SER A 116 -2.64 13.78 -2.82
C SER A 116 -2.56 12.32 -3.29
N TYR A 117 -1.40 11.65 -3.18
CA TYR A 117 -1.18 10.30 -3.73
C TYR A 117 -1.31 9.16 -2.72
N ARG A 118 -1.71 9.44 -1.48
CA ARG A 118 -2.00 8.38 -0.51
C ARG A 118 -3.39 7.81 -0.76
N LEU A 119 -3.44 6.54 -1.16
CA LEU A 119 -4.67 5.78 -1.06
C LEU A 119 -4.79 5.26 0.38
N PRO A 120 -6.00 5.23 0.95
CA PRO A 120 -6.22 4.55 2.21
C PRO A 120 -5.70 3.10 2.12
N GLY A 121 -4.80 2.72 3.03
CA GLY A 121 -4.19 1.37 3.06
C GLY A 121 -3.13 1.08 2.00
N LEU A 122 -2.69 2.07 1.21
CA LEU A 122 -1.62 1.90 0.21
C LEU A 122 -0.90 3.24 -0.07
N ALA A 123 0.37 3.29 0.27
CA ALA A 123 1.28 4.40 -0.05
C ALA A 123 2.26 3.93 -1.14
N LEU A 124 2.08 4.47 -2.34
CA LEU A 124 2.90 4.20 -3.51
C LEU A 124 3.45 5.51 -4.08
N TYR A 125 4.64 5.44 -4.68
CA TYR A 125 5.29 6.57 -5.34
C TYR A 125 5.69 7.67 -4.36
N ASP A 126 5.90 8.88 -4.87
CA ASP A 126 6.42 10.01 -4.11
C ASP A 126 5.32 10.64 -3.28
N VAL A 127 5.49 10.57 -1.97
CA VAL A 127 4.51 11.00 -0.98
C VAL A 127 5.17 12.05 -0.09
N ILE A 128 4.51 13.20 0.06
CA ILE A 128 5.01 14.30 0.90
C ILE A 128 4.57 14.05 2.34
N TYR A 129 5.54 14.04 3.26
CA TYR A 129 5.39 14.02 4.71
C TYR A 129 5.86 15.34 5.32
N SER A 130 5.35 15.67 6.51
CA SER A 130 5.63 16.97 7.16
C SER A 130 6.99 17.00 7.86
N ASP A 131 7.47 15.85 8.28
CA ASP A 131 8.74 15.62 8.98
C ASP A 131 9.87 15.26 8.02
N GLU A 132 9.64 14.32 7.10
CA GLU A 132 10.70 13.74 6.26
C GLU A 132 10.76 14.30 4.84
N GLY A 133 9.79 15.12 4.43
CA GLY A 133 9.71 15.68 3.07
C GLY A 133 9.16 14.68 2.06
N ILE A 134 9.78 14.57 0.88
CA ILE A 134 9.35 13.64 -0.17
C ILE A 134 9.95 12.26 0.10
N VAL A 135 9.09 11.25 0.26
CA VAL A 135 9.50 9.85 0.44
C VAL A 135 8.84 9.00 -0.64
N THR A 136 9.64 8.24 -1.38
CA THR A 136 9.14 7.25 -2.34
C THR A 136 8.67 6.02 -1.57
N MET A 137 7.35 5.92 -1.40
CA MET A 137 6.71 4.86 -0.64
C MET A 137 6.47 3.62 -1.51
N PHE A 138 6.76 2.46 -0.93
CA PHE A 138 6.34 1.15 -1.42
C PHE A 138 5.78 0.38 -0.24
N SER A 139 4.67 0.86 0.31
CA SER A 139 4.16 0.40 1.58
C SER A 139 2.63 0.34 1.60
N THR A 140 2.11 -0.58 2.40
CA THR A 140 0.69 -0.70 2.74
C THR A 140 0.31 0.12 3.98
N HIS A 141 1.31 0.63 4.70
CA HIS A 141 1.17 1.45 5.90
C HIS A 141 1.80 2.82 5.67
N ALA A 142 0.99 3.88 5.69
CA ALA A 142 1.48 5.20 5.30
C ALA A 142 2.06 6.02 6.46
N LEU A 143 1.86 5.64 7.72
CA LEU A 143 2.13 6.53 8.87
C LEU A 143 2.88 5.88 10.03
N ARG A 144 2.78 4.56 10.20
CA ARG A 144 3.33 3.87 11.37
C ARG A 144 4.14 2.66 10.96
N ASP A 145 5.15 2.35 11.75
CA ASP A 145 6.01 1.18 11.57
C ASP A 145 6.64 1.17 10.16
N VAL A 146 7.07 2.34 9.67
CA VAL A 146 7.64 2.48 8.33
C VAL A 146 9.15 2.38 8.43
N VAL A 147 9.73 1.41 7.73
CA VAL A 147 11.18 1.31 7.55
C VAL A 147 11.57 2.33 6.48
N LEU A 148 12.27 3.37 6.91
CA LEU A 148 12.82 4.42 6.07
C LEU A 148 14.26 4.09 5.72
N ILE A 149 14.55 4.02 4.42
CA ILE A 149 15.88 3.80 3.86
C ILE A 149 16.28 5.10 3.17
N GLU A 150 17.34 5.74 3.67
CA GLU A 150 17.93 6.93 3.05
C GLU A 150 19.17 6.55 2.25
N THR A 151 19.25 7.02 1.02
CA THR A 151 20.42 6.84 0.16
C THR A 151 21.38 8.02 0.22
N ALA A 152 22.61 7.82 -0.26
CA ALA A 152 23.65 8.84 -0.33
C ALA A 152 23.24 10.09 -1.14
N ASP A 153 22.32 9.92 -2.09
CA ASP A 153 21.73 11.00 -2.88
C ASP A 153 20.54 11.69 -2.16
N HIS A 154 20.41 11.50 -0.85
CA HIS A 154 19.30 11.99 -0.01
C HIS A 154 17.90 11.54 -0.47
N HIS A 155 17.81 10.48 -1.27
CA HIS A 155 16.52 9.89 -1.62
C HIS A 155 16.04 8.96 -0.51
N LYS A 156 14.76 9.09 -0.16
CA LYS A 156 14.15 8.35 0.93
C LYS A 156 13.14 7.34 0.39
N TYR A 157 13.27 6.10 0.81
CA TYR A 157 12.37 5.02 0.46
C TYR A 157 11.66 4.50 1.70
N GLY A 158 10.32 4.43 1.67
CA GLY A 158 9.53 3.91 2.78
C GLY A 158 8.93 2.55 2.45
N ILE A 159 9.18 1.54 3.28
CA ILE A 159 8.65 0.17 3.14
C ILE A 159 8.03 -0.33 4.44
N SER A 160 7.12 -1.30 4.36
CA SER A 160 6.46 -1.90 5.53
C SER A 160 6.42 -3.43 5.42
N PRO A 161 7.55 -4.11 5.64
CA PRO A 161 7.59 -5.57 5.75
C PRO A 161 6.70 -6.10 6.88
N GLU A 162 6.15 -7.29 6.71
CA GLU A 162 5.37 -8.00 7.75
C GLU A 162 6.24 -8.31 8.98
N ASP A 163 7.44 -8.84 8.73
CA ASP A 163 8.44 -9.22 9.73
C ASP A 163 9.50 -8.10 9.86
N GLU A 164 9.08 -6.92 10.35
CA GLU A 164 9.90 -5.69 10.37
C GLU A 164 11.23 -5.84 11.12
N ALA A 165 11.19 -6.37 12.34
CA ALA A 165 12.39 -6.57 13.15
C ALA A 165 13.41 -7.50 12.47
N GLU A 166 12.92 -8.53 11.79
CA GLU A 166 13.77 -9.48 11.06
C GLU A 166 14.36 -8.82 9.81
N PHE A 167 13.55 -8.07 9.06
CA PHE A 167 14.01 -7.32 7.89
C PHE A 167 15.10 -6.30 8.25
N VAL A 168 14.87 -5.48 9.28
CA VAL A 168 15.84 -4.46 9.72
C VAL A 168 17.09 -5.11 10.29
N GLY A 169 16.96 -6.20 11.04
CA GLY A 169 18.10 -6.96 11.57
C GLY A 169 18.98 -7.54 10.45
N ASP A 170 18.37 -8.15 9.43
CA ASP A 170 19.08 -8.67 8.27
C ASP A 170 19.75 -7.55 7.45
N LEU A 171 19.06 -6.43 7.25
CA LEU A 171 19.57 -5.30 6.49
C LEU A 171 20.78 -4.65 7.20
N ARG A 172 20.67 -4.42 8.51
CA ARG A 172 21.77 -3.88 9.34
C ARG A 172 22.99 -4.80 9.35
N SER A 173 22.76 -6.10 9.50
CA SER A 173 23.83 -7.10 9.45
C SER A 173 24.62 -7.07 8.13
N ARG A 174 23.95 -6.79 7.00
CA ARG A 174 24.59 -6.65 5.68
C ARG A 174 25.29 -5.31 5.48
N LEU A 175 24.74 -4.25 6.06
CA LEU A 175 25.32 -2.90 6.03
C LEU A 175 26.48 -2.72 7.03
N GLN A 176 26.71 -3.69 7.92
CA GLN A 176 27.65 -3.61 9.05
C GLN A 176 27.35 -2.41 9.99
N LEU A 177 26.07 -2.05 10.10
CA LEU A 177 25.53 -1.03 11.01
C LEU A 177 24.97 -1.70 12.27
#